data_AF-A0A1Y1RZ15-F1
#
_entry.id   AF-A0A1Y1RZ15-F1
#
_cell.length_a   1.000
_cell.length_b   1.000
_cell.length_c   1.000
_cell.angle_alpha   90.00
_cell.angle_beta   90.00
_cell.angle_gamma   90.00
#
_symmetry.space_group_name_H-M   'P 1'
#
loop_
_entity.id
_entity.type
_entity.pdbx_description
1 polymer ?
#
loop_
_entity_poly.entity_id
_entity_poly.type
_entity_poly.pdbx_seq_one_letter_code
_entity_poly.pdbx_strand_id
1 'polypeptide(L)'
;MGGISALKREAENRKESIDIKKESFRNIVTGKIYGLMKNEKISKTELSQKMGVSKAAITKLLSGDRNFTIDKITELSNILGYTPAIFFTKKHSFSEIEYSSFMRYFEKTKRTVEIVFENDKKIRATEESEKRFEALFLKENWN
;
A
#
# COMPACT_ATOMS: atom_id res chain seq x y z
N MET A 1 -31.73 10.15 -25.25
CA MET A 1 -31.15 9.79 -23.94
C MET A 1 -29.80 9.10 -24.15
N GLY A 2 -28.66 9.80 -24.06
CA GLY A 2 -27.36 9.15 -24.33
C GLY A 2 -26.10 9.79 -23.71
N GLY A 3 -26.21 10.96 -23.07
CA GLY A 3 -25.04 11.68 -22.54
C GLY A 3 -24.39 10.99 -21.33
N ILE A 4 -25.19 10.58 -20.34
CA ILE A 4 -24.68 10.03 -19.07
C ILE A 4 -24.04 8.65 -19.26
N SER A 5 -24.63 7.80 -20.11
CA SER A 5 -24.12 6.47 -20.43
C SER A 5 -22.83 6.53 -21.27
N ALA A 6 -22.68 7.51 -22.17
CA ALA A 6 -21.44 7.75 -22.89
C ALA A 6 -20.32 8.22 -21.95
N LEU A 7 -20.61 9.17 -21.05
CA LEU A 7 -19.66 9.66 -20.05
C LEU A 7 -19.20 8.55 -19.09
N LYS A 8 -20.11 7.67 -18.66
CA LYS A 8 -19.79 6.53 -17.79
C LYS A 8 -18.83 5.56 -18.49
N ARG A 9 -19.12 5.19 -19.75
CA ARG A 9 -18.27 4.31 -20.56
C ARG A 9 -16.89 4.93 -20.83
N GLU A 10 -16.83 6.23 -21.06
CA GLU A 10 -15.58 6.95 -21.28
C GLU A 10 -14.75 7.07 -19.98
N ALA A 11 -15.41 7.20 -18.82
CA ALA A 11 -14.76 7.15 -17.51
C ALA A 11 -14.24 5.73 -17.18
N GLU A 12 -14.99 4.69 -17.51
CA GLU A 12 -14.58 3.27 -17.35
C GLU A 12 -13.37 2.94 -18.23
N ASN A 13 -13.41 3.31 -19.51
CA ASN A 13 -12.28 3.12 -20.43
C ASN A 13 -11.04 3.90 -19.98
N ARG A 14 -11.21 5.13 -19.46
CA ARG A 14 -10.11 5.89 -18.87
C ARG A 14 -9.53 5.18 -17.65
N LYS A 15 -10.36 4.68 -16.72
CA LYS A 15 -9.89 3.90 -15.56
C LYS A 15 -9.08 2.66 -15.94
N GLU A 16 -9.39 2.03 -17.08
CA GLU A 16 -8.62 0.89 -17.56
C GLU A 16 -7.28 1.25 -18.19
N SER A 17 -7.08 2.52 -18.55
CA SER A 17 -5.82 2.99 -19.15
C SER A 17 -4.63 2.68 -18.26
N ILE A 18 -3.53 2.28 -18.89
CA ILE A 18 -2.30 1.93 -18.17
C ILE A 18 -1.74 3.13 -17.40
N ASP A 19 -1.93 4.34 -17.91
CA ASP A 19 -1.40 5.55 -17.29
C ASP A 19 -2.14 5.93 -16.01
N ILE A 20 -3.47 5.76 -15.97
CA ILE A 20 -4.24 5.90 -14.74
C ILE A 20 -3.81 4.83 -13.72
N LYS A 21 -3.62 3.58 -14.15
CA LYS A 21 -3.15 2.51 -13.23
C LYS A 21 -1.76 2.80 -12.65
N LYS A 22 -0.83 3.32 -13.48
CA LYS A 22 0.49 3.74 -13.01
C LYS A 22 0.37 4.86 -11.97
N GLU A 23 -0.46 5.87 -12.23
CA GLU A 23 -0.70 6.97 -11.29
C GLU A 23 -1.32 6.49 -9.99
N SER A 24 -2.38 5.69 -10.05
CA SER A 24 -3.02 5.08 -8.88
C SER A 24 -1.99 4.28 -8.06
N PHE A 25 -1.15 3.48 -8.70
CA PHE A 25 -0.14 2.70 -8.00
C PHE A 25 0.92 3.59 -7.31
N ARG A 26 1.38 4.67 -7.96
CA ARG A 26 2.29 5.66 -7.34
C ARG A 26 1.66 6.33 -6.13
N ASN A 27 0.37 6.67 -6.21
CA ASN A 27 -0.37 7.26 -5.10
C ASN A 27 -0.49 6.27 -3.92
N ILE A 28 -0.77 5.00 -4.19
CA ILE A 28 -0.81 3.94 -3.16
C ILE A 28 0.56 3.80 -2.48
N VAL A 29 1.64 3.72 -3.25
CA VAL A 29 3.01 3.62 -2.70
C VAL A 29 3.34 4.86 -1.86
N THR A 30 3.00 6.05 -2.36
CA THR A 30 3.19 7.31 -1.64
C THR A 30 2.41 7.33 -0.31
N GLY A 31 1.14 6.91 -0.32
CA GLY A 31 0.31 6.78 0.87
C GLY A 31 0.88 5.80 1.89
N LYS A 32 1.41 4.66 1.44
CA LYS A 32 2.12 3.71 2.32
C LYS A 32 3.34 4.36 2.98
N ILE A 33 4.18 5.08 2.21
CA ILE A 33 5.35 5.78 2.77
C ILE A 33 4.92 6.82 3.81
N TYR A 34 3.85 7.59 3.55
CA TYR A 34 3.31 8.52 4.55
C TYR A 34 2.82 7.81 5.81
N GLY A 35 2.18 6.64 5.68
CA GLY A 35 1.78 5.80 6.80
C GLY A 35 2.98 5.40 7.66
N LEU A 36 4.04 4.90 7.04
CA LEU A 36 5.29 4.53 7.73
C LEU A 36 5.92 5.73 8.43
N MET A 37 6.03 6.88 7.74
CA MET A 37 6.54 8.12 8.33
C MET A 37 5.73 8.54 9.57
N LYS A 38 4.40 8.44 9.51
CA LYS A 38 3.51 8.76 10.64
C LYS A 38 3.74 7.81 11.83
N ASN A 39 3.95 6.53 11.57
CA ASN A 39 4.18 5.52 12.60
C ASN A 39 5.52 5.72 13.32
N GLU A 40 6.56 6.00 12.55
CA GLU A 40 7.89 6.31 13.08
C GLU A 40 8.04 7.75 13.59
N LYS A 41 6.97 8.55 13.49
CA LYS A 41 6.95 9.99 13.83
C LYS A 41 8.05 10.80 13.12
N ILE A 42 8.39 10.41 11.90
CA ILE A 42 9.41 11.06 11.07
C ILE A 42 8.76 12.11 10.17
N SER A 43 9.21 13.35 10.26
CA SER A 43 8.82 14.45 9.38
C SER A 43 9.50 14.37 8.01
N LYS A 44 8.97 15.09 7.01
CA LYS A 44 9.64 15.24 5.71
C LYS A 44 11.03 15.88 5.82
N THR A 45 11.21 16.77 6.80
CA THR A 45 12.51 17.41 7.04
C THR A 45 13.53 16.38 7.53
N GLU A 46 13.17 15.59 8.54
CA GLU A 46 14.05 14.53 9.06
C GLU A 46 14.34 13.44 8.01
N LEU A 47 13.31 13.06 7.23
CA LEU A 47 13.51 12.12 6.14
C LEU A 47 14.49 12.67 5.10
N SER A 48 14.38 13.96 4.75
CA SER A 48 15.30 14.59 3.81
C SER A 48 16.74 14.61 4.32
N GLN A 49 16.94 14.87 5.61
CA GLN A 49 18.25 14.81 6.27
C GLN A 49 18.83 13.40 6.26
N LYS A 50 18.03 12.38 6.63
CA LYS A 50 18.45 10.97 6.63
C LYS A 50 18.80 10.45 5.24
N MET A 51 18.11 10.94 4.20
CA MET A 51 18.38 10.61 2.80
C MET A 51 19.50 11.44 2.16
N GLY A 52 19.99 12.50 2.82
CA GLY A 52 20.99 13.40 2.23
C GLY A 52 20.47 14.20 1.03
N VAL A 53 19.17 14.53 0.98
CA VAL A 53 18.55 15.31 -0.11
C VAL A 53 17.80 16.52 0.42
N SER A 54 17.39 17.43 -0.46
CA SER A 54 16.61 18.60 -0.06
C SER A 54 15.18 18.23 0.34
N LYS A 55 14.58 19.00 1.25
CA LYS A 55 13.16 18.87 1.62
C LYS A 55 12.23 19.00 0.42
N ALA A 56 12.57 19.87 -0.54
CA ALA A 56 11.82 20.02 -1.79
C ALA A 56 11.88 18.74 -2.65
N ALA A 57 13.03 18.05 -2.68
CA ALA A 57 13.15 16.76 -3.36
C ALA A 57 12.25 15.70 -2.73
N ILE A 58 12.17 15.62 -1.39
CA ILE A 58 11.24 14.72 -0.69
C ILE A 58 9.78 15.09 -0.96
N THR A 59 9.41 16.37 -0.90
CA THR A 59 8.03 16.80 -1.19
C THR A 59 7.61 16.41 -2.60
N LYS A 60 8.49 16.63 -3.59
CA LYS A 60 8.22 16.28 -4.99
C LYS A 60 8.43 14.78 -5.28
N LEU A 61 8.98 14.01 -4.36
CA LEU A 61 9.01 12.55 -4.45
C LEU A 61 7.69 11.98 -3.93
N LEU A 62 7.19 12.52 -2.82
CA LEU A 62 5.97 12.10 -2.14
C LEU A 62 4.70 12.83 -2.61
N SER A 63 4.73 13.38 -3.83
CA SER A 63 3.58 14.04 -4.47
C SER A 63 2.74 13.09 -5.31
N GLY A 64 3.23 11.88 -5.62
CA GLY A 64 2.54 10.90 -6.47
C GLY A 64 2.66 11.14 -7.98
N ASP A 65 3.15 12.31 -8.39
CA ASP A 65 3.44 12.68 -9.78
C ASP A 65 4.71 12.02 -10.34
N ARG A 66 5.68 11.71 -9.46
CA ARG A 66 6.97 11.12 -9.84
C ARG A 66 7.00 9.61 -9.76
N ASN A 67 7.66 9.01 -10.75
CA ASN A 67 7.98 7.59 -10.71
C ASN A 67 8.97 7.28 -9.58
N PHE A 68 8.65 6.25 -8.79
CA PHE A 68 9.59 5.67 -7.85
C PHE A 68 10.40 4.58 -8.55
N THR A 69 11.72 4.59 -8.38
CA THR A 69 12.52 3.41 -8.68
C THR A 69 12.43 2.43 -7.51
N ILE A 70 12.64 1.15 -7.79
CA ILE A 70 12.69 0.11 -6.75
C ILE A 70 13.79 0.43 -5.72
N ASP A 71 14.93 0.95 -6.19
CA ASP A 71 16.03 1.38 -5.32
C ASP A 71 15.60 2.46 -4.34
N LYS A 72 14.83 3.45 -4.82
CA LYS A 72 14.34 4.55 -3.98
C LYS A 72 13.36 4.07 -2.93
N ILE A 73 12.48 3.12 -3.29
CA ILE A 73 11.58 2.47 -2.33
C ILE A 73 12.38 1.70 -1.28
N THR A 74 13.42 0.99 -1.70
CA THR A 74 14.28 0.21 -0.80
C THR A 74 15.04 1.09 0.17
N GLU A 75 15.65 2.17 -0.30
CA GLU A 75 16.35 3.17 0.52
C GLU A 75 15.41 3.81 1.55
N LEU A 76 14.24 4.29 1.11
CA LEU A 76 13.22 4.87 1.98
C LEU A 76 12.77 3.88 3.05
N SER A 77 12.44 2.64 2.65
CA SER A 77 11.99 1.61 3.57
C SER A 77 13.07 1.34 4.63
N ASN A 78 14.32 1.20 4.22
CA ASN A 78 15.44 0.94 5.13
C ASN A 78 15.64 2.07 6.14
N ILE A 79 15.58 3.33 5.70
CA ILE A 79 15.68 4.50 6.58
C ILE A 79 14.55 4.55 7.61
N LEU A 80 13.36 4.09 7.22
CA LEU A 80 12.19 3.99 8.08
C LEU A 80 12.18 2.71 8.94
N GLY A 81 13.15 1.81 8.80
CA GLY A 81 13.22 0.56 9.58
C GLY A 81 12.38 -0.60 9.01
N TYR A 82 11.99 -0.54 7.74
CA TYR A 82 11.15 -1.52 7.07
C TYR A 82 11.88 -2.21 5.90
N THR A 83 11.44 -3.42 5.56
CA THR A 83 11.84 -4.10 4.31
C THR A 83 10.64 -4.11 3.35
N PRO A 84 10.78 -3.60 2.12
CA PRO A 84 9.68 -3.65 1.16
C PRO A 84 9.47 -5.08 0.67
N ALA A 85 8.21 -5.44 0.41
CA ALA A 85 7.83 -6.72 -0.18
C ALA A 85 6.85 -6.47 -1.34
N ILE A 86 7.04 -7.18 -2.46
CA ILE A 86 6.25 -7.02 -3.68
C ILE A 86 5.59 -8.35 -4.00
N PHE A 87 4.28 -8.30 -4.25
CA PHE A 87 3.46 -9.45 -4.63
C PHE A 87 2.71 -9.12 -5.92
N PHE A 88 2.64 -10.10 -6.82
CA PHE A 88 1.88 -9.98 -8.06
C PHE A 88 0.65 -10.87 -7.94
N THR A 89 -0.52 -10.30 -8.24
CA THR A 89 -1.80 -11.01 -8.17
C THR A 89 -2.42 -11.04 -9.55
N LYS A 90 -3.22 -12.08 -9.84
CA LYS A 90 -4.02 -12.09 -11.09
C LYS A 90 -5.17 -11.09 -10.95
N LYS A 91 -5.44 -10.35 -12.04
CA LYS A 91 -6.44 -9.26 -12.10
C LYS A 91 -7.85 -9.60 -11.59
N HIS A 92 -8.23 -10.87 -11.50
CA HIS A 92 -9.58 -11.32 -11.15
C HIS A 92 -9.64 -12.36 -10.01
N SER A 93 -8.56 -12.56 -9.26
CA SER A 93 -8.58 -13.49 -8.13
C SER A 93 -7.90 -12.87 -6.93
N PHE A 94 -8.65 -12.08 -6.17
CA PHE A 94 -8.45 -12.10 -4.73
C PHE A 94 -9.10 -13.40 -4.24
N SER A 95 -8.37 -14.51 -4.32
CA SER A 95 -8.74 -15.71 -3.58
C SER A 95 -7.89 -15.76 -2.30
N GLU A 96 -8.51 -16.15 -1.20
CA GLU A 96 -7.97 -16.28 0.17
C GLU A 96 -6.60 -17.00 0.25
N ILE A 97 -6.24 -17.73 -0.81
CA ILE A 97 -5.05 -18.57 -0.97
C ILE A 97 -3.74 -17.77 -1.00
N GLU A 98 -3.74 -16.54 -1.53
CA GLU A 98 -2.52 -15.71 -1.55
C GLU A 98 -2.20 -15.12 -0.17
N TYR A 99 -3.21 -14.86 0.66
CA TYR A 99 -3.02 -14.32 2.01
C TYR A 99 -2.51 -15.36 3.00
N SER A 100 -3.04 -16.59 2.96
CA SER A 100 -2.53 -17.70 3.80
C SER A 100 -1.09 -18.07 3.46
N SER A 101 -0.72 -18.03 2.18
CA SER A 101 0.67 -18.23 1.73
C SER A 101 1.59 -17.10 2.19
N PHE A 102 1.11 -15.86 2.15
CA PHE A 102 1.80 -14.69 2.69
C PHE A 102 1.98 -14.80 4.20
N MET A 103 0.93 -15.07 4.97
CA MET A 103 0.99 -15.20 6.45
C MET A 103 1.91 -16.35 6.88
N ARG A 104 1.87 -17.49 6.20
CA ARG A 104 2.76 -18.64 6.45
C ARG A 104 4.24 -18.32 6.23
N TYR A 105 4.56 -17.43 5.27
CA TYR A 105 5.92 -16.92 5.10
C TYR A 105 6.34 -15.98 6.25
N PHE A 106 5.41 -15.21 6.82
CA PHE A 106 5.69 -14.33 7.97
C PHE A 106 5.93 -15.07 9.27
N GLU A 107 5.11 -16.06 9.61
CA GLU A 107 5.31 -16.90 10.79
C GLU A 107 6.71 -17.55 10.79
N LYS A 108 7.13 -18.02 9.61
CA LYS A 108 8.44 -18.67 9.44
C LYS A 108 9.62 -17.70 9.57
N THR A 109 9.43 -16.43 9.22
CA THR A 109 10.52 -15.42 9.21
C THR A 109 10.56 -14.54 10.45
N LYS A 110 9.59 -14.65 11.37
CA LYS A 110 9.44 -13.84 12.59
C LYS A 110 9.49 -12.32 12.33
N ARG A 111 9.06 -11.88 11.14
CA ARG A 111 9.02 -10.45 10.79
C ARG A 111 7.65 -9.88 11.08
N THR A 112 7.61 -8.77 11.80
CA THR A 112 6.38 -8.00 12.02
C THR A 112 6.00 -7.26 10.76
N VAL A 113 4.75 -7.38 10.30
CA VAL A 113 4.22 -6.63 9.15
C VAL A 113 3.09 -5.75 9.58
N GLU A 114 3.16 -4.48 9.18
CA GLU A 114 2.03 -3.58 9.30
C GLU A 114 1.24 -3.61 7.99
N ILE A 115 0.07 -4.23 8.02
CA ILE A 115 -0.82 -4.31 6.87
C ILE A 115 -1.76 -3.10 6.93
N VAL A 116 -1.49 -2.11 6.08
CA VAL A 116 -2.32 -0.92 5.94
C VAL A 116 -3.34 -1.15 4.83
N PHE A 117 -4.61 -1.29 5.22
CA PHE A 117 -5.75 -1.32 4.30
C PHE A 117 -6.25 0.11 4.02
N GLU A 118 -6.76 0.35 2.81
CA GLU A 118 -7.13 1.67 2.27
C GLU A 118 -8.37 2.31 2.95
N ASN A 119 -8.96 1.68 3.97
CA ASN A 119 -10.18 2.12 4.67
C ASN A 119 -10.01 2.30 6.20
N ASP A 120 -8.90 2.89 6.66
CA ASP A 120 -8.65 3.30 8.06
C ASP A 120 -8.72 2.21 9.16
N LYS A 121 -8.88 0.93 8.83
CA LYS A 121 -8.68 -0.18 9.78
C LYS A 121 -7.20 -0.58 9.80
N LYS A 122 -6.45 0.02 10.74
CA LYS A 122 -5.12 -0.49 11.12
C LYS A 122 -5.27 -1.83 11.82
N ILE A 123 -4.82 -2.90 11.17
CA ILE A 123 -4.67 -4.21 11.82
C ILE A 123 -3.18 -4.48 11.89
N ARG A 124 -2.63 -4.44 13.12
CA ARG A 124 -1.24 -4.83 13.39
C ARG A 124 -1.21 -6.36 13.36
N ALA A 125 -0.49 -6.98 12.42
CA ALA A 125 -0.37 -8.44 12.37
C ALA A 125 0.45 -8.95 13.58
N THR A 126 -0.24 -9.48 14.57
CA THR A 126 0.21 -10.20 15.76
C THR A 126 -0.70 -11.43 15.88
N GLU A 127 -0.38 -12.43 16.69
CA GLU A 127 -1.29 -13.57 16.96
C GLU A 127 -2.72 -13.13 17.34
N GLU A 128 -2.87 -11.91 17.86
CA GLU A 128 -4.13 -11.31 18.25
C GLU A 128 -4.99 -10.81 17.07
N SER A 129 -4.37 -10.38 15.97
CA SER A 129 -5.10 -9.95 14.76
C SER A 129 -5.50 -11.11 13.85
N GLU A 130 -4.84 -12.25 13.96
CA GLU A 130 -5.32 -13.51 13.37
C GLU A 130 -6.67 -13.90 13.97
N LYS A 131 -6.75 -13.93 15.32
CA LYS A 131 -8.02 -14.16 16.05
C LYS A 131 -9.09 -13.09 15.78
N ARG A 132 -8.68 -11.83 15.65
CA ARG A 132 -9.62 -10.73 15.35
C ARG A 132 -10.16 -10.80 13.92
N PHE A 133 -9.37 -11.28 12.97
CA PHE A 133 -9.79 -11.48 11.59
C PHE A 133 -10.71 -12.70 11.46
N GLU A 134 -10.37 -13.83 12.09
CA GLU A 134 -11.27 -15.00 12.20
C GLU A 134 -12.63 -14.62 12.84
N ALA A 135 -12.61 -13.82 13.91
CA ALA A 135 -13.83 -13.38 14.59
C ALA A 135 -14.69 -12.38 13.78
N LEU A 136 -14.08 -11.54 12.94
CA LEU A 136 -14.80 -10.65 12.03
C LEU A 136 -15.37 -11.42 10.83
N PHE A 137 -14.65 -12.41 10.32
CA PHE A 137 -15.03 -13.21 9.16
C PHE A 137 -16.18 -14.19 9.44
N LEU A 138 -16.25 -14.75 10.66
CA LEU A 138 -17.37 -15.59 11.10
C LEU A 138 -18.67 -14.80 11.33
N LYS A 139 -18.60 -13.47 11.52
CA LYS A 139 -19.77 -12.61 11.76
C LYS A 139 -20.45 -12.11 10.49
N GLU A 140 -19.72 -12.02 9.37
CA GLU A 140 -20.26 -11.52 8.09
C GLU A 140 -20.75 -12.66 7.16
N ASN A 141 -20.49 -13.92 7.48
CA ASN A 141 -20.91 -15.08 6.66
C ASN A 141 -22.09 -15.89 7.24
N TRP A 142 -22.76 -15.39 8.28
CA TRP A 142 -24.09 -15.85 8.71
C TRP A 142 -25.01 -14.65 8.96
N ASN A 143 -25.57 -14.12 7.87
CA ASN A 143 -26.94 -13.61 7.73
C ASN A 143 -27.29 -13.47 6.24
#